data_AF-A0A453D612-F1
#
_entry.id   AF-A0A453D612-F1
#
_cell.length_a   1.000
_cell.length_b   1.000
_cell.length_c   1.000
_cell.angle_alpha   90.00
_cell.angle_beta   90.00
_cell.angle_gamma   90.00
#
_symmetry.space_group_name_H-M   'P 1'
#
loop_
_entity.id
_entity.type
_entity.pdbx_description
1 polymer ?
#
loop_
_entity_poly.entity_id
_entity_poly.type
_entity_poly.pdbx_seq_one_letter_code
_entity_poly.pdbx_strand_id
1 'polypeptide(L)' 'MAGALSCAGLLAVVALACVLDAATAQLRQNYYASSCPSAESTVRSVISQHVQQSFAVAPGTLRLFFHDCFVR' A
#
# COMPACT_ATOMS: atom_id res chain seq x y z
N MET A 1 -40.63 -19.39 -5.43
CA MET A 1 -39.45 -19.81 -6.23
C MET A 1 -38.21 -19.67 -5.38
N ALA A 2 -37.99 -20.62 -4.46
CA ALA A 2 -36.82 -20.68 -3.61
C ALA A 2 -35.89 -21.75 -4.21
N GLY A 3 -34.89 -21.31 -4.97
CA GLY A 3 -33.89 -22.20 -5.54
C GLY A 3 -33.02 -22.75 -4.41
N ALA A 4 -33.07 -24.07 -4.19
CA ALA A 4 -32.15 -24.75 -3.29
C ALA A 4 -30.73 -24.66 -3.87
N LEU A 5 -29.86 -23.87 -3.26
CA LEU A 5 -28.43 -23.88 -3.60
C LEU A 5 -27.83 -25.19 -3.05
N SER A 6 -27.46 -26.11 -3.95
CA SER A 6 -26.75 -27.35 -3.62
C SER A 6 -25.46 -27.08 -2.85
N CYS A 7 -25.03 -28.01 -1.98
CA CYS A 7 -23.75 -27.94 -1.26
C CYS A 7 -22.57 -27.66 -2.21
N ALA A 8 -22.59 -28.21 -3.43
CA ALA A 8 -21.58 -27.94 -4.44
C ALA A 8 -21.58 -26.47 -4.90
N GLY A 9 -22.75 -25.86 -5.03
CA GLY A 9 -22.89 -24.43 -5.33
C GLY A 9 -22.43 -23.55 -4.16
N LEU A 10 -22.73 -23.97 -2.92
CA LEU A 10 -22.26 -23.27 -1.73
C LEU A 10 -20.72 -23.31 -1.62
N LEU A 11 -20.12 -24.48 -1.83
CA LEU A 11 -18.65 -24.67 -1.84
C LEU A 11 -17.97 -23.86 -2.95
N ALA A 12 -18.57 -23.80 -4.14
CA ALA A 12 -18.07 -23.00 -5.25
C ALA A 12 -18.11 -21.48 -4.95
N VAL A 13 -19.17 -21.00 -4.30
CA VAL A 13 -19.29 -19.59 -3.87
C VAL A 13 -18.25 -19.25 -2.80
N VAL A 14 -18.03 -20.14 -1.82
CA VAL A 14 -17.00 -19.94 -0.78
C VAL A 14 -15.60 -19.91 -1.41
N ALA A 15 -15.29 -20.85 -2.30
CA ALA A 15 -14.00 -20.87 -3.00
C ALA A 15 -13.79 -19.59 -3.83
N LEU A 16 -14.82 -19.12 -4.54
CA LEU A 16 -14.75 -17.87 -5.30
C LEU A 16 -14.55 -16.65 -4.39
N ALA A 17 -15.23 -16.59 -3.24
CA ALA A 17 -15.05 -15.52 -2.26
C ALA A 17 -13.63 -15.49 -1.66
N CYS A 18 -13.03 -16.65 -1.41
CA CYS A 18 -11.64 -16.74 -0.93
C CYS A 18 -10.61 -16.26 -1.97
N VAL A 19 -10.88 -16.42 -3.27
CA VAL A 19 -10.00 -15.94 -4.35
C VAL A 19 -10.14 -14.42 -4.55
N LEU A 20 -11.31 -13.85 -4.22
CA LEU A 20 -11.59 -12.42 -4.32
C LEU A 20 -10.97 -11.58 -3.18
N ASP A 21 -10.46 -12.21 -2.11
CA ASP A 21 -9.72 -11.54 -1.03
C ASP A 21 -8.29 -11.12 -1.44
N ALA A 22 -7.97 -11.22 -2.74
CA ALA A 22 -6.71 -10.77 -3.29
C ALA A 22 -6.57 -9.23 -3.17
N ALA A 23 -5.73 -8.84 -2.21
CA ALA A 23 -5.20 -7.50 -1.94
C ALA A 23 -6.15 -6.54 -1.21
N THR A 24 -6.30 -6.71 0.11
CA THR A 24 -6.62 -5.57 0.96
C THR A 24 -5.48 -4.56 0.86
N ALA A 25 -5.72 -3.42 0.21
CA ALA A 25 -4.81 -2.29 0.28
C ALA A 25 -4.85 -1.77 1.73
N GLN A 26 -3.92 -2.24 2.57
CA GLN A 26 -3.82 -1.83 3.98
C GLN A 26 -3.33 -0.39 4.15
N LEU A 27 -2.93 0.25 3.05
CA LEU A 27 -2.50 1.64 2.99
C LEU A 27 -3.69 2.58 3.11
N ARG A 28 -3.51 3.61 3.94
CA ARG A 28 -4.50 4.67 4.17
C ARG A 28 -3.76 5.97 4.38
N GLN A 29 -4.37 7.08 3.97
CA GLN A 29 -3.81 8.40 4.25
C GLN A 29 -3.75 8.64 5.76
N ASN A 30 -2.78 9.43 6.22
CA ASN A 30 -2.58 9.77 7.63
C ASN A 30 -2.44 8.54 8.55
N TYR A 31 -1.88 7.44 8.05
CA TYR A 31 -1.68 6.21 8.84
C TYR A 31 -0.96 6.47 10.18
N TYR A 32 -0.02 7.41 10.19
CA TYR A 32 0.77 7.77 11.37
C TYR A 32 0.13 8.85 12.26
N ALA A 33 -1.08 9.32 11.99
CA ALA A 33 -1.66 10.45 12.73
C ALA A 33 -1.74 10.25 14.25
N SER A 34 -1.97 9.02 14.71
CA SER A 34 -2.07 8.71 16.15
C SER A 34 -0.75 8.28 16.78
N SER A 35 0.13 7.64 16.02
CA SER A 35 1.39 7.07 16.52
C SER A 35 2.58 8.01 16.37
N CYS A 36 2.65 8.76 15.28
CA CYS A 36 3.70 9.72 14.98
C CYS A 36 3.17 10.84 14.05
N PRO A 37 2.45 11.84 14.59
CA PRO A 37 1.78 12.86 13.78
C PRO A 37 2.76 13.75 12.98
N SER A 38 4.03 13.80 13.37
CA SER A 38 5.07 14.56 12.67
C SER A 38 5.79 13.78 11.57
N ALA A 39 5.47 12.50 11.35
CA ALA A 39 6.23 11.65 10.42
C ALA A 39 6.34 12.27 9.01
N GLU A 40 5.21 12.66 8.42
CA GLU A 40 5.18 13.22 7.06
C GLU A 40 5.88 14.58 6.97
N SER A 41 5.72 15.44 7.98
CA SER A 41 6.34 16.77 8.00
C SER A 41 7.86 16.70 8.23
N THR A 42 8.32 15.80 9.09
CA THR A 42 9.75 15.54 9.32
C THR A 42 10.41 15.02 8.04
N VAL A 43 9.83 14.01 7.38
CA VAL A 43 10.37 13.47 6.12
C VAL A 43 10.45 14.56 5.05
N ARG A 44 9.39 15.36 4.89
CA ARG A 44 9.37 16.46 3.91
C ARG A 44 10.45 17.51 4.21
N SER A 45 10.64 17.88 5.47
CA SER A 45 11.66 18.85 5.89
C SER A 45 13.07 18.36 5.55
N VAL A 46 13.40 17.13 5.93
CA VAL A 46 14.73 16.53 5.67
C VAL A 46 15.02 16.43 4.18
N ILE A 47 14.07 15.91 3.39
CA ILE A 47 14.24 15.80 1.93
C ILE A 47 14.41 17.19 1.31
N SER A 48 13.61 18.17 1.71
CA SER A 48 13.72 19.54 1.19
C SER A 48 15.09 20.16 1.47
N GLN A 49 15.59 20.00 2.69
CA GLN A 49 16.94 20.46 3.06
C GLN A 49 18.03 19.79 2.22
N HIS A 50 17.93 18.48 2.00
CA HIS A 50 18.96 17.73 1.26
C HIS A 50 18.88 18.00 -0.25
N VAL A 51 17.69 18.27 -0.80
CA VAL A 51 17.54 18.70 -2.20
C VAL A 51 18.19 20.06 -2.43
N GLN A 52 18.12 20.97 -1.46
CA GLN A 52 18.83 22.27 -1.53
C GLN A 52 20.35 22.10 -1.50
N GLN A 53 20.86 21.07 -0.83
CA GLN A 53 22.30 20.76 -0.80
C GLN A 53 22.76 20.04 -2.07
N SER A 54 21.94 19.16 -2.62
CA SER A 54 22.23 18.44 -3.86
C SER A 54 20.95 18.05 -4.59
N PHE A 55 20.80 18.54 -5.82
CA PHE A 55 19.66 18.22 -6.67
C PHE A 55 19.52 16.72 -6.96
N ALA A 56 20.62 15.94 -6.86
CA ALA A 56 20.62 14.50 -7.10
C ALA A 56 19.77 13.70 -6.08
N VAL A 57 19.46 14.28 -4.92
CA VAL A 57 18.70 13.62 -3.84
C VAL A 57 17.27 13.27 -4.27
N ALA A 58 16.59 14.18 -4.97
CA ALA A 58 15.22 13.95 -5.43
C ALA A 58 15.11 12.76 -6.41
N PRO A 59 15.82 12.73 -7.56
CA PRO A 59 15.76 11.59 -8.47
C PRO A 59 16.36 10.31 -7.86
N GLY A 60 17.37 10.43 -6.99
CA GLY A 60 17.97 9.28 -6.29
C GLY A 60 16.97 8.59 -5.35
N THR A 61 16.23 9.36 -4.56
CA THR A 61 15.20 8.84 -3.63
C THR A 61 14.08 8.13 -4.40
N LEU A 62 13.60 8.71 -5.50
CA LEU A 62 12.59 8.07 -6.35
C LEU A 62 13.12 6.77 -6.95
N ARG A 63 14.35 6.77 -7.47
CA ARG A 63 14.97 5.56 -8.02
C ARG A 63 15.08 4.45 -6.98
N LEU A 64 15.45 4.78 -5.75
CA LEU A 64 15.54 3.80 -4.66
C LEU A 64 14.17 3.20 -4.34
N PHE A 65 13.13 4.01 -4.25
CA PHE A 65 11.76 3.53 -4.04
C PHE A 65 11.32 2.54 -5.13
N PHE A 66 11.57 2.87 -6.40
CA PHE A 66 11.29 1.96 -7.51
C PHE A 66 12.12 0.68 -7.44
N HIS A 67 13.41 0.80 -7.13
CA HIS A 67 14.31 -0.34 -7.02
C HIS A 67 13.84 -1.35 -5.97
N ASP A 68 13.47 -0.88 -4.78
CA ASP A 68 13.00 -1.73 -3.68
C ASP A 68 11.64 -2.40 -3.98
N CYS A 69 10.80 -1.75 -4.78
CA CYS A 69 9.47 -2.27 -5.11
C CYS A 69 9.49 -3.25 -6.30
N PHE A 70 10.36 -3.02 -7.29
CA PHE A 70 10.34 -3.77 -8.56
C PHE A 70 11.43 -4.83 -8.66
N VAL A 71 12.52 -4.74 -7.90
CA VAL A 71 13.58 -5.75 -7.85
C VAL A 71 13.38 -6.59 -6.60
N ARG A 72 12.81 -7.79 -6.77
CA ARG A 72 12.63 -8.80 -5.71
C ARG A 72 13.43 -10.06 -6.01
#